data_AF-A0A914CZY0-F1
#
_entry.id   AF-A0A914CZY0-F1
#
_cell.length_a   1.000
_cell.length_b   1.000
_cell.length_c   1.000
_cell.angle_alpha   90.00
_cell.angle_beta   90.00
_cell.angle_gamma   90.00
#
_symmetry.space_group_name_H-M   'P 1'
#
loop_
_entity.id
_entity.type
_entity.pdbx_description
1 polymer ?
#
loop_
_entity_poly.entity_id
_entity_poly.type
_entity_poly.pdbx_seq_one_letter_code
_entity_poly.pdbx_strand_id
1 'polypeptide(L)'
;MERYLMRGRRLFADNWYSSISLAQRLMQNETDFVGTFRRNRRGFSKRLVQKKQKKGEIMALRKDGITLMTPKNSPERKRKRIWTFIFLSVIVASFCP
;
A
#
# COMPACT_ATOMS: atom_id res chain seq x y z
N MET A 1 -4.13 26.34 8.10
CA MET A 1 -2.89 25.62 7.72
C MET A 1 -1.95 26.52 6.90
N GLU A 2 -2.46 27.48 6.12
CA GLU A 2 -1.70 28.35 5.22
C GLU A 2 -0.47 29.02 5.84
N ARG A 3 -0.55 29.49 7.09
CA ARG A 3 0.60 30.11 7.80
C ARG A 3 1.81 29.19 7.98
N TYR A 4 1.66 27.89 7.75
CA TYR A 4 2.71 26.88 7.94
C TYR A 4 3.21 26.26 6.63
N LEU A 5 2.56 26.56 5.50
CA LEU A 5 3.00 26.13 4.17
C LEU A 5 4.16 27.03 3.70
N MET A 6 5.00 26.51 2.78
CA MET A 6 6.09 27.28 2.14
C MET A 6 7.18 27.75 3.10
N ARG A 7 7.46 26.95 4.13
CA ARG A 7 8.47 27.27 5.16
C ARG A 7 9.49 26.15 5.33
N GLY A 8 9.72 25.32 4.31
CA GLY A 8 10.64 24.18 4.38
C GLY A 8 10.22 23.11 5.39
N ARG A 9 8.92 23.02 5.71
CA ARG A 9 8.40 22.07 6.71
C ARG A 9 7.92 20.79 6.06
N ARG A 10 7.91 19.71 6.85
CA ARG A 10 7.33 18.41 6.47
C ARG A 10 5.88 18.30 6.92
N LEU A 11 4.97 18.11 5.96
CA LEU A 11 3.56 17.81 6.20
C LEU A 11 3.37 16.30 6.27
N PHE A 12 2.90 15.81 7.42
CA PHE A 12 2.43 14.44 7.57
C PHE A 12 0.91 14.40 7.42
N ALA A 13 0.43 13.61 6.47
CA ALA A 13 -1.00 13.51 6.20
C ALA A 13 -1.50 12.08 6.19
N ASP A 14 -2.75 11.91 6.62
CA ASP A 14 -3.46 10.65 6.52
C ASP A 14 -3.77 10.32 5.04
N ASN A 15 -4.03 9.05 4.77
CA ASN A 15 -4.32 8.51 3.45
C ASN A 15 -5.51 9.20 2.75
N TRP A 16 -6.50 9.73 3.49
CA TRP A 16 -7.63 10.48 2.89
C TRP A 16 -7.15 11.70 2.10
N TYR A 17 -6.19 12.44 2.65
CA TYR A 17 -5.64 13.67 2.08
C TYR A 17 -4.45 13.43 1.14
N SER A 18 -3.99 12.17 1.03
CA SER A 18 -2.87 11.81 0.17
C SER A 18 -3.27 11.76 -1.32
N SER A 19 -2.65 12.62 -2.14
CA SER A 19 -2.73 12.53 -3.60
C SER A 19 -1.40 12.92 -4.24
N ILE A 20 -1.12 12.35 -5.42
CA ILE A 20 0.16 12.58 -6.14
C ILE A 20 0.26 14.02 -6.61
N SER A 21 -0.82 14.55 -7.19
CA SER A 21 -0.89 15.96 -7.64
C SER A 21 -0.71 16.94 -6.49
N LEU A 22 -1.26 16.64 -5.30
CA LEU A 22 -1.02 17.45 -4.10
C LEU A 22 0.45 17.40 -3.70
N ALA A 23 1.07 16.22 -3.66
CA ALA A 23 2.48 16.09 -3.31
C ALA A 23 3.39 16.87 -4.28
N GLN A 24 3.10 16.85 -5.58
CA GLN A 24 3.84 17.65 -6.58
C GLN A 24 3.70 19.15 -6.33
N ARG A 25 2.48 19.64 -6.07
CA ARG A 25 2.23 21.06 -5.77
C ARG A 25 2.92 21.49 -4.47
N LEU A 26 2.88 20.66 -3.43
CA LEU A 26 3.54 20.96 -2.15
C LEU A 26 5.06 21.01 -2.30
N MET A 27 5.63 20.10 -3.09
CA MET A 27 7.07 20.07 -3.39
C MET A 27 7.53 21.33 -4.15
N GLN A 28 6.73 21.81 -5.12
CA GLN A 28 6.98 23.09 -5.81
C GLN A 28 6.95 24.29 -4.85
N ASN A 29 6.14 24.19 -3.80
CA ASN A 29 5.94 25.19 -2.78
C ASN A 29 6.85 24.96 -1.55
N GLU A 30 8.03 24.37 -1.73
CA GLU A 30 9.04 24.13 -0.67
C GLU A 30 8.48 23.46 0.60
N THR A 31 7.48 22.59 0.43
CA THR A 31 6.85 21.86 1.52
C THR A 31 6.95 20.38 1.24
N ASP A 32 7.72 19.67 2.07
CA ASP A 32 7.87 18.23 1.94
C ASP A 32 6.58 17.54 2.39
N PHE A 33 6.13 16.54 1.63
CA PHE A 33 4.91 15.81 1.92
C PHE A 33 5.20 14.34 2.22
N VAL A 34 4.70 13.85 3.35
CA VAL A 34 4.78 12.44 3.73
C VAL A 34 3.38 11.94 4.05
N GLY A 35 2.97 10.88 3.37
CA GLY A 35 1.67 10.27 3.59
C GLY A 35 1.62 8.85 3.08
N THR A 36 0.65 8.09 3.57
CA THR A 36 0.42 6.71 3.12
C THR A 36 -0.58 6.70 1.98
N PHE A 37 -0.35 5.85 0.97
CA PHE A 37 -1.25 5.72 -0.17
C PHE A 37 -1.89 4.33 -0.24
N ARG A 38 -3.16 4.28 -0.64
CA ARG A 38 -3.81 3.03 -1.03
C ARG A 38 -3.27 2.51 -2.38
N ARG A 39 -3.19 1.18 -2.50
CA ARG A 39 -2.73 0.47 -3.71
C ARG A 39 -3.53 0.78 -4.97
N ASN A 40 -4.83 1.09 -4.83
CA ASN A 40 -5.74 1.36 -5.95
C ASN A 40 -5.82 2.86 -6.33
N ARG A 41 -4.92 3.72 -5.81
CA ARG A 41 -4.92 5.16 -6.15
C ARG A 41 -4.43 5.35 -7.60
N ARG A 42 -5.13 6.20 -8.36
CA ARG A 42 -4.76 6.55 -9.75
C ARG A 42 -3.45 7.37 -9.76
N GLY A 43 -2.61 7.12 -10.77
CA GLY A 43 -1.37 7.86 -11.02
C GLY A 43 -0.07 7.15 -10.62
N PHE A 44 -0.14 5.99 -9.96
CA PHE A 44 1.04 5.17 -9.72
C PHE A 44 1.41 4.28 -10.90
N SER A 45 2.71 4.02 -11.06
CA SER A 45 3.18 3.08 -12.07
C SER A 45 2.62 1.68 -11.76
N LYS A 46 1.90 1.10 -12.73
CA LYS A 46 1.37 -0.26 -12.60
C LYS A 46 2.46 -1.27 -12.24
N ARG A 47 3.70 -1.00 -12.66
CA ARG A 47 4.90 -1.78 -12.32
C ARG A 47 5.10 -1.97 -10.81
N LEU A 48 4.96 -0.91 -10.01
CA LEU A 48 5.06 -1.02 -8.54
C LEU A 48 3.91 -1.84 -7.95
N VAL A 49 2.70 -1.57 -8.43
CA VAL A 49 1.48 -2.18 -7.89
C VAL A 49 1.42 -3.67 -8.24
N GLN A 50 1.92 -4.07 -9.40
CA GLN A 50 1.83 -5.44 -9.91
C GLN A 50 3.05 -6.31 -9.60
N LYS A 51 4.20 -5.73 -9.27
CA LYS A 51 5.41 -6.49 -8.97
C LYS A 51 5.20 -7.36 -7.71
N LYS A 52 5.42 -8.66 -7.86
CA LYS A 52 5.40 -9.62 -6.74
C LYS A 52 6.67 -9.43 -5.91
N GLN A 53 6.52 -8.94 -4.69
CA GLN A 53 7.59 -8.80 -3.70
C GLN A 53 7.71 -10.06 -2.83
N LYS A 54 8.93 -10.36 -2.37
CA LYS A 54 9.16 -11.33 -1.31
C LYS A 54 8.84 -10.71 0.07
N LYS A 55 8.63 -11.55 1.08
CA LYS A 55 8.36 -11.08 2.45
C LYS A 55 9.60 -10.35 3.00
N GLY A 56 9.38 -9.24 3.71
CA GLY A 56 10.47 -8.43 4.25
C GLY A 56 11.19 -7.55 3.22
N GLU A 57 10.81 -7.63 1.95
CA GLU A 57 11.36 -6.76 0.91
C GLU A 57 10.67 -5.39 0.94
N ILE A 58 11.47 -4.34 0.79
CA ILE A 58 11.00 -2.96 0.61
C ILE A 58 11.35 -2.57 -0.83
N MET A 59 10.33 -2.23 -1.62
CA MET A 59 10.57 -1.58 -2.92
C MET A 59 10.37 -0.09 -2.79
N ALA A 60 11.35 0.65 -3.28
CA ALA A 60 11.26 2.07 -3.50
C ALA A 60 11.28 2.38 -4.99
N LEU A 61 10.44 3.32 -5.44
CA LEU A 61 10.56 3.92 -6.76
C LEU A 61 10.56 5.43 -6.60
N ARG A 62 11.52 6.08 -7.24
CA ARG A 62 11.56 7.53 -7.33
C ARG A 62 11.10 7.96 -8.71
N LYS A 63 10.17 8.91 -8.76
CA LYS A 63 9.72 9.56 -9.99
C LYS A 63 9.45 11.03 -9.70
N ASP A 64 10.05 11.92 -10.49
CA ASP A 64 9.81 13.37 -10.44
C ASP A 64 9.96 13.96 -9.02
N GLY A 65 11.02 13.56 -8.30
CA GLY A 65 11.27 13.99 -6.92
C GLY A 65 10.45 13.26 -5.84
N ILE A 66 9.35 12.59 -6.21
CA ILE A 66 8.52 11.81 -5.30
C ILE A 66 9.10 10.40 -5.14
N THR A 67 9.29 9.98 -3.90
CA THR A 67 9.72 8.61 -3.57
C THR A 67 8.55 7.83 -3.00
N LEU A 68 8.27 6.68 -3.62
CA LEU A 68 7.20 5.77 -3.22
C LEU A 68 7.81 4.52 -2.63
N MET A 69 7.41 4.19 -1.41
CA MET A 69 7.87 3.00 -0.70
C MET A 69 6.72 2.05 -0.44
N THR A 70 6.95 0.77 -0.71
CA THR A 70 5.97 -0.29 -0.47
C THR A 70 6.63 -1.40 0.34
N PRO A 71 6.46 -1.40 1.68
CA PRO A 71 6.95 -2.48 2.51
C PRO A 71 6.03 -3.71 2.39
N LYS A 72 6.63 -4.89 2.24
CA LYS A 72 5.87 -6.16 2.25
C LYS A 72 5.90 -6.81 3.62
N ASN A 73 4.87 -6.52 4.43
CA ASN A 73 4.67 -7.16 5.73
C ASN A 73 4.23 -8.63 5.59
N SER A 74 4.39 -9.39 6.69
CA SER A 74 3.91 -10.77 6.82
C SER A 74 2.45 -10.89 6.36
N PRO A 75 2.06 -11.97 5.65
CA PRO A 75 0.67 -12.14 5.24
C PRO A 75 -0.23 -12.10 6.47
N GLU A 76 -1.18 -11.17 6.47
CA GLU A 76 -2.30 -11.19 7.40
C GLU A 76 -2.95 -12.58 7.31
N ARG A 77 -3.00 -13.31 8.43
CA ARG A 77 -3.51 -14.68 8.50
C ARG A 77 -5.00 -14.66 8.13
N LYS A 78 -5.32 -14.75 6.84
CA LYS A 78 -6.68 -15.14 6.42
C LYS A 78 -6.91 -16.54 6.96
N ARG A 79 -7.73 -16.63 8.00
CA ARG A 79 -8.09 -17.86 8.71
C ARG A 79 -8.72 -18.83 7.71
N LYS A 80 -7.89 -19.65 7.05
CA LYS A 80 -8.29 -20.72 6.13
C LYS A 80 -8.88 -21.90 6.93
N ARG A 81 -9.99 -21.67 7.66
CA ARG A 81 -10.60 -22.71 8.50
C ARG A 81 -11.78 -23.42 7.86
N ILE A 82 -12.23 -23.02 6.68
CA ILE A 82 -13.49 -23.54 6.11
C ILE A 82 -13.25 -24.62 5.05
N TRP A 83 -12.21 -24.48 4.23
CA TRP A 83 -11.97 -25.43 3.13
C TRP A 83 -11.43 -26.80 3.57
N THR A 84 -10.65 -26.86 4.65
CA THR A 84 -10.18 -28.14 5.20
C THR A 84 -11.31 -29.00 5.76
N PHE A 85 -12.38 -28.38 6.29
CA PHE A 85 -13.52 -29.13 6.83
C PHE A 85 -14.40 -29.72 5.73
N ILE A 86 -14.64 -28.99 4.64
CA ILE A 86 -15.46 -29.48 3.51
C ILE A 86 -14.76 -30.65 2.80
N PHE A 87 -13.44 -30.58 2.61
CA PHE A 87 -12.70 -31.67 1.97
C PHE A 87 -12.70 -32.94 2.82
N LEU A 88 -12.61 -32.82 4.15
CA LEU A 88 -12.64 -33.96 5.06
C LEU A 88 -14.06 -34.56 5.17
N SER A 89 -15.11 -33.74 5.15
CA SER A 89 -16.49 -34.24 5.22
C SER A 89 -16.91 -35.01 3.97
N VAL A 90 -16.45 -34.61 2.78
CA VAL A 90 -16.75 -35.33 1.54
C VAL A 90 -16.05 -36.69 1.50
N ILE A 91 -14.80 -36.76 1.95
CA ILE A 91 -14.04 -38.03 1.97
C ILE A 91 -14.68 -39.03 2.94
N VAL A 92 -15.16 -38.59 4.11
CA VAL A 92 -15.84 -39.47 5.07
C VAL A 92 -17.19 -39.97 4.53
N ALA A 93 -17.92 -39.14 3.78
CA ALA A 93 -19.20 -39.54 3.18
C ALA A 93 -19.05 -40.56 2.03
N SER A 94 -17.88 -40.64 1.38
CA SER A 94 -17.61 -41.62 0.32
C SER A 94 -17.10 -42.98 0.83
N PHE A 95 -16.90 -43.13 2.15
CA PHE A 95 -16.36 -44.34 2.78
C PHE A 95 -17.32 -44.96 3.82
N CYS A 96 -18.62 -44.70 3.70
CA CYS A 96 -19.64 -45.41 4.47
C CYS A 96 -20.25 -46.51 3.58
N PRO A 97 -20.05 -47.81 3.90
CA PRO A 97 -20.67 -48.93 3.18
C PRO A 97 -22.19 -49.01 3.40
#